data_AF-A0A3Q3A7L3-F1
#
_entry.id   AF-A0A3Q3A7L3-F1
#
_cell.length_a   1.000
_cell.length_b   1.000
_cell.length_c   1.000
_cell.angle_alpha   90.00
_cell.angle_beta   90.00
_cell.angle_gamma   90.00
#
_symmetry.space_group_name_H-M   'P 1'
#
loop_
_entity.id
_entity.type
_entity.pdbx_description
1 polymer ?
#
loop_
_entity_poly.entity_id
_entity_poly.type
_entity_poly.pdbx_seq_one_letter_code
_entity_poly.pdbx_strand_id
1 'polypeptide(L)'
;MLLQNLYLPFRINGAFQNVQVTHASTSSKSLAFEVCTDNNPDSPFPLWPRRHNIHEFQKQSEIALPFWGWQWSRHDVQTCTSWRAPIIWEGMFDPHHYDQKHKEEGSSVALTVFAVGSYMEVYLETFLKSSEHYFMLGLPVSYYVFTDTPEKVPNIELGPQRRLKVIKVEKYTRWQDISMMRMKIISDTIESDIRHRCTHVFCFDVDQVFTWRFGPEALGDSVALLHSYYYRLPKKLFTYDRNPKSKAYMETGDFYYHAAVFGGTWKSVKALTDACYKGIMEDKENNVEALWHDESHLNKYFWLHKPSRILSPEYCWDTIIGYRRDIKVFRLIWAPKHYITLRTS
;
A
#
# COMPACT_ATOMS: atom_id res chain seq x y z
N MET A 1 -0.16 52.12 46.45
CA MET A 1 0.72 51.41 47.40
C MET A 1 1.66 50.56 46.57
N LEU A 2 2.83 51.01 46.09
CA LEU A 2 4.01 51.60 46.75
C LEU A 2 4.62 50.73 47.85
N LEU A 3 5.78 50.14 47.52
CA LEU A 3 6.99 49.79 48.29
C LEU A 3 7.81 48.89 47.32
N GLN A 4 8.83 49.29 46.55
CA GLN A 4 10.11 50.00 46.77
C GLN A 4 11.17 49.28 47.64
N ASN A 5 12.27 48.92 46.96
CA ASN A 5 13.71 48.94 47.32
C ASN A 5 14.35 47.78 48.11
N LEU A 6 15.37 47.14 47.50
CA LEU A 6 16.81 47.41 47.75
C LEU A 6 17.76 46.64 46.79
N TYR A 7 18.97 47.17 46.63
CA TYR A 7 19.94 47.05 45.53
C TYR A 7 21.22 46.24 45.90
N LEU A 8 21.77 45.50 44.91
CA LEU A 8 23.20 45.22 44.52
C LEU A 8 24.24 44.63 45.51
N PRO A 9 25.48 44.23 45.07
CA PRO A 9 25.97 43.55 43.84
C PRO A 9 26.98 42.39 44.13
N PHE A 10 27.32 41.53 43.16
CA PHE A 10 28.68 40.97 43.04
C PHE A 10 29.00 40.55 41.59
N ARG A 11 30.16 41.01 41.10
CA ARG A 11 30.82 40.65 39.83
C ARG A 11 32.29 40.37 40.22
N ILE A 12 32.98 39.36 39.69
CA ILE A 12 34.05 39.45 38.66
C ILE A 12 34.79 38.07 38.74
N ASN A 13 34.92 37.22 37.71
CA ASN A 13 35.97 37.09 36.67
C ASN A 13 35.69 35.74 35.97
N GLY A 14 35.78 35.48 34.66
CA GLY A 14 36.27 36.21 33.51
C GLY A 14 36.19 35.30 32.27
N ALA A 15 36.18 35.91 31.09
CA ALA A 15 36.31 35.35 29.73
C ALA A 15 35.13 34.57 29.11
N PHE A 16 34.50 35.25 28.15
CA PHE A 16 33.71 34.70 27.05
C PHE A 16 34.62 34.07 25.99
N GLN A 17 34.23 32.93 25.43
CA GLN A 17 34.33 32.65 24.00
C GLN A 17 33.11 31.84 23.53
N ASN A 18 32.55 32.30 22.41
CA ASN A 18 31.34 31.80 21.76
C ASN A 18 31.58 30.44 21.08
N VAL A 19 30.66 29.49 21.27
CA VAL A 19 30.31 28.52 20.22
C VAL A 19 28.79 28.52 20.09
N GLN A 20 28.31 28.91 18.92
CA GLN A 20 26.92 28.74 18.52
C GLN A 20 26.59 27.25 18.54
N VAL A 21 25.63 26.83 19.36
CA VAL A 21 24.90 25.58 19.11
C VAL A 21 23.61 25.97 18.41
N THR A 22 23.63 25.73 17.09
CA THR A 22 22.47 25.79 16.21
C THR A 22 21.34 24.93 16.78
N HIS A 23 20.14 25.51 16.84
CA HIS A 23 18.92 24.74 17.08
C HIS A 23 18.75 23.71 15.95
N ALA A 24 19.08 22.45 16.22
CA ALA A 24 18.59 21.33 15.43
C ALA A 24 17.16 21.04 15.87
N SER A 25 16.20 21.43 15.04
CA SER A 25 14.79 21.06 15.15
C SER A 25 14.65 19.54 15.04
N THR A 26 14.56 18.85 16.18
CA THR A 26 14.17 17.45 16.22
C THR A 26 12.65 17.36 16.11
N SER A 27 12.14 17.36 14.88
CA SER A 27 10.77 16.93 14.60
C SER A 27 10.70 15.40 14.73
N SER A 28 10.61 14.93 15.97
CA SER A 28 10.22 13.55 16.28
C SER A 28 9.06 13.60 17.26
N LYS A 29 7.89 13.99 16.76
CA LYS A 29 6.64 13.92 17.52
C LYS A 29 5.75 12.83 16.93
N SER A 30 5.83 11.70 17.62
CA SER A 30 4.84 10.63 17.76
C SER A 30 4.17 10.13 16.48
N LEU A 31 4.67 8.98 15.99
CA LEU A 31 3.74 7.92 15.60
C LEU A 31 2.78 7.71 16.78
N ALA A 32 1.48 7.93 16.57
CA ALA A 32 0.51 7.13 17.31
C ALA A 32 0.93 5.68 17.06
N PHE A 33 1.28 4.95 18.12
CA PHE A 33 1.61 3.56 18.00
C PHE A 33 0.40 2.86 17.36
N GLU A 34 0.51 2.42 16.12
CA GLU A 34 -0.17 1.21 15.70
C GLU A 34 0.42 0.11 16.60
N VAL A 35 -0.22 -0.12 17.74
CA VAL A 35 0.25 -1.15 18.66
C VAL A 35 -0.07 -2.48 17.99
N CYS A 36 0.90 -3.02 17.26
CA CYS A 36 0.98 -4.43 16.92
C CYS A 36 1.14 -5.22 18.23
N THR A 37 0.03 -5.51 18.91
CA THR A 37 0.02 -6.49 20.00
C THR A 37 -0.10 -7.88 19.39
N ASP A 38 0.99 -8.62 19.36
CA ASP A 38 0.96 -10.04 18.99
C ASP A 38 0.32 -10.82 20.15
N ASN A 39 -0.91 -11.32 19.95
CA ASN A 39 -1.61 -12.16 20.91
C ASN A 39 -1.46 -13.65 20.56
N ASN A 40 -0.46 -14.05 19.76
CA ASN A 40 -0.25 -15.46 19.41
C ASN A 40 0.54 -16.22 20.51
N PRO A 41 -0.07 -17.16 21.25
CA PRO A 41 0.64 -17.94 22.26
C PRO A 41 1.61 -18.98 21.69
N ASP A 42 1.62 -19.23 20.37
CA ASP A 42 2.42 -20.28 19.72
C ASP A 42 3.63 -19.75 18.90
N SER A 43 4.15 -18.56 19.20
CA SER A 43 5.37 -18.05 18.56
C SER A 43 6.62 -18.77 19.09
N PRO A 44 7.42 -19.47 18.25
CA PRO A 44 8.50 -20.32 18.72
C PRO A 44 9.85 -19.61 18.68
N PHE A 45 10.07 -18.47 19.35
CA PHE A 45 11.44 -17.99 19.64
C PHE A 45 11.55 -17.21 20.96
N PRO A 46 12.65 -17.38 21.73
CA PRO A 46 12.68 -17.09 23.16
C PRO A 46 13.05 -15.64 23.51
N LEU A 47 12.46 -15.18 24.61
CA LEU A 47 12.77 -13.93 25.31
C LEU A 47 14.21 -13.92 25.87
N TRP A 48 14.78 -12.70 25.92
CA TRP A 48 15.84 -12.17 26.82
C TRP A 48 17.20 -11.81 26.18
N PRO A 49 17.73 -10.57 26.36
CA PRO A 49 19.17 -10.28 26.33
C PRO A 49 19.76 -10.18 27.75
N ARG A 50 20.81 -10.97 27.97
CA ARG A 50 21.55 -11.14 29.24
C ARG A 50 21.92 -9.79 29.90
N ARG A 51 21.89 -9.82 31.24
CA ARG A 51 22.31 -8.79 32.19
C ARG A 51 23.64 -8.12 31.80
N HIS A 52 23.66 -6.80 31.67
CA HIS A 52 24.59 -5.90 32.36
C HIS A 52 24.05 -4.46 32.41
N ASN A 53 24.19 -3.82 33.58
CA ASN A 53 23.90 -2.43 33.96
C ASN A 53 22.43 -1.96 34.03
N ILE A 54 21.80 -2.18 35.20
CA ILE A 54 20.42 -1.75 35.54
C ILE A 54 20.36 -0.36 36.26
N HIS A 55 21.47 0.35 36.47
CA HIS A 55 21.44 1.59 37.28
C HIS A 55 21.66 2.92 36.55
N GLU A 56 21.77 2.94 35.23
CA GLU A 56 21.92 4.20 34.48
C GLU A 56 20.72 4.55 33.57
N PHE A 57 19.70 3.70 33.53
CA PHE A 57 18.46 3.91 32.75
C PHE A 57 17.22 4.17 33.62
N GLN A 58 17.41 4.53 34.90
CA GLN A 58 16.31 4.76 35.86
C GLN A 58 16.01 6.24 36.16
N LYS A 59 16.48 7.18 35.32
CA LYS A 59 16.20 8.62 35.53
C LYS A 59 15.53 9.35 34.36
N GLN A 60 14.93 8.61 33.42
CA GLN A 60 14.24 9.22 32.27
C GLN A 60 12.96 8.50 31.83
N SER A 61 12.30 7.77 32.74
CA SER A 61 11.03 7.09 32.44
C SER A 61 10.06 7.08 33.63
N GLU A 62 9.89 8.23 34.28
CA GLU A 62 8.64 8.54 34.98
C GLU A 62 7.76 9.41 34.09
N ILE A 63 7.31 8.83 32.99
CA ILE A 63 6.03 9.21 32.39
C ILE A 63 5.25 7.91 32.33
N ALA A 64 4.36 7.75 33.31
CA ALA A 64 3.31 6.75 33.23
C ALA A 64 2.49 7.06 31.96
N LEU A 65 2.85 6.43 30.84
CA LEU A 65 2.03 6.45 29.65
C LEU A 65 0.75 5.68 30.00
N PRO A 66 -0.42 6.34 29.96
CA PRO A 66 -1.63 5.69 30.41
C PRO A 66 -2.00 4.58 29.41
N PHE A 67 -2.69 3.58 29.94
CA PHE A 67 -3.14 2.30 29.36
C PHE A 67 -4.05 2.41 28.09
N TRP A 68 -3.77 3.32 27.15
CA TRP A 68 -4.59 3.63 25.97
C TRP A 68 -4.13 2.94 24.67
N GLY A 69 -3.15 2.03 24.74
CA GLY A 69 -2.63 1.32 23.56
C GLY A 69 -3.51 0.19 23.01
N TRP A 70 -4.66 -0.09 23.65
CA TRP A 70 -5.55 -1.20 23.32
C TRP A 70 -6.75 -0.84 22.42
N GLN A 71 -6.87 0.41 21.97
CA GLN A 71 -8.16 0.92 21.49
C GLN A 71 -8.45 0.66 20.00
N TRP A 72 -7.47 0.23 19.20
CA TRP A 72 -7.62 0.15 17.73
C TRP A 72 -7.17 -1.19 17.11
N SER A 73 -6.93 -2.23 17.90
CA SER A 73 -6.65 -3.56 17.35
C SER A 73 -7.91 -4.42 17.32
N ARG A 74 -8.21 -4.98 16.15
CA ARG A 74 -9.29 -5.97 16.00
C ARG A 74 -8.85 -7.32 16.57
N HIS A 75 -9.71 -7.97 17.35
CA HIS A 75 -9.41 -9.28 17.96
C HIS A 75 -9.86 -10.48 17.10
N ASP A 76 -10.70 -10.26 16.11
CA ASP A 76 -11.30 -11.29 15.27
C ASP A 76 -10.53 -11.58 13.97
N VAL A 77 -9.46 -10.83 13.71
CA VAL A 77 -8.61 -10.93 12.52
C VAL A 77 -7.14 -10.72 12.88
N GLN A 78 -6.24 -11.19 12.01
CA GLN A 78 -4.82 -10.81 12.11
C GLN A 78 -4.65 -9.34 11.70
N THR A 79 -4.05 -8.56 12.59
CA THR A 79 -3.87 -7.10 12.41
C THR A 79 -2.43 -6.72 12.12
N CYS A 80 -1.48 -7.63 12.35
CA CYS A 80 -0.06 -7.39 12.15
C CYS A 80 0.64 -8.66 11.63
N THR A 81 1.67 -8.49 10.81
CA THR A 81 2.48 -9.58 10.28
C THR A 81 3.62 -9.96 11.20
N SER A 82 4.27 -11.10 10.95
CA SER A 82 5.49 -11.51 11.67
C SER A 82 6.66 -10.55 11.47
N TRP A 83 6.65 -9.72 10.44
CA TRP A 83 7.64 -8.67 10.18
C TRP A 83 7.16 -7.26 10.58
N ARG A 84 6.11 -7.17 11.40
CA ARG A 84 5.57 -5.93 11.97
C ARG A 84 4.95 -4.94 10.96
N ALA A 85 4.48 -5.42 9.81
CA ALA A 85 3.64 -4.60 8.94
C ALA A 85 2.18 -4.66 9.40
N PRO A 86 1.45 -3.53 9.41
CA PRO A 86 0.02 -3.52 9.70
C PRO A 86 -0.78 -4.15 8.55
N ILE A 87 -1.85 -4.85 8.91
CA ILE A 87 -2.89 -5.28 7.98
C ILE A 87 -4.07 -4.31 8.17
N ILE A 88 -4.37 -3.46 7.20
CA ILE A 88 -5.34 -2.38 7.34
C ILE A 88 -6.76 -2.94 7.28
N TRP A 89 -7.46 -2.88 8.41
CA TRP A 89 -8.85 -3.24 8.59
C TRP A 89 -9.66 -2.04 9.09
N GLU A 90 -10.93 -1.99 8.75
CA GLU A 90 -11.89 -1.01 9.27
C GLU A 90 -11.98 -1.09 10.80
N GLY A 91 -12.01 0.10 11.41
CA GLY A 91 -11.96 0.28 12.86
C GLY A 91 -10.56 0.24 13.48
N MET A 92 -9.47 0.18 12.68
CA MET A 92 -8.09 0.17 13.21
C MET A 92 -7.29 1.46 13.02
N PHE A 93 -7.91 2.49 12.44
CA PHE A 93 -7.23 3.75 12.14
C PHE A 93 -8.20 4.91 12.25
N ASP A 94 -7.66 6.10 12.53
CA ASP A 94 -8.39 7.37 12.38
C ASP A 94 -8.15 7.92 10.96
N PRO A 95 -9.20 7.99 10.10
CA PRO A 95 -9.08 8.53 8.76
C PRO A 95 -8.55 9.98 8.72
N HIS A 96 -8.93 10.80 9.70
CA HIS A 96 -8.56 12.22 9.72
C HIS A 96 -7.07 12.40 10.01
N HIS A 97 -6.53 11.59 10.92
CA HIS A 97 -5.10 11.60 11.23
C HIS A 97 -4.26 11.25 10.00
N TYR A 98 -4.65 10.20 9.26
CA TYR A 98 -3.98 9.80 8.02
C TYR A 98 -4.08 10.89 6.93
N ASP A 99 -5.25 11.53 6.79
CA ASP A 99 -5.43 12.64 5.85
C ASP A 99 -4.51 13.83 6.19
N GLN A 100 -4.46 14.25 7.46
CA GLN A 100 -3.63 15.38 7.90
C GLN A 100 -2.15 15.09 7.68
N LYS A 101 -1.67 13.93 8.14
CA LYS A 101 -0.26 13.55 8.03
C LYS A 101 0.21 13.53 6.58
N HIS A 102 -0.52 12.87 5.69
CA HIS A 102 -0.11 12.78 4.29
C HIS A 102 -0.20 14.13 3.56
N LYS A 103 -1.09 15.04 3.98
CA LYS A 103 -1.10 16.43 3.49
C LYS A 103 0.14 17.20 3.93
N GLU A 104 0.54 17.08 5.21
CA GLU A 104 1.75 17.73 5.74
C GLU A 104 3.02 17.21 5.06
N GLU A 105 3.07 15.92 4.73
CA GLU A 105 4.17 15.30 3.99
C GLU A 105 4.16 15.64 2.48
N GLY A 106 3.13 16.32 1.97
CA GLY A 106 2.99 16.64 0.56
C GLY A 106 2.78 15.39 -0.31
N SER A 107 2.14 14.35 0.23
CA SER A 107 1.86 13.11 -0.49
C SER A 107 0.91 13.36 -1.66
N SER A 108 1.19 12.70 -2.77
CA SER A 108 0.42 12.70 -4.00
C SER A 108 0.45 11.31 -4.64
N VAL A 109 -0.65 10.91 -5.26
CA VAL A 109 -0.87 9.52 -5.68
C VAL A 109 -1.14 9.42 -7.18
N ALA A 110 -0.38 8.58 -7.86
CA ALA A 110 -0.73 8.11 -9.20
C ALA A 110 -1.62 6.87 -9.10
N LEU A 111 -2.76 6.88 -9.78
CA LEU A 111 -3.59 5.70 -9.98
C LEU A 111 -3.36 5.20 -11.40
N THR A 112 -2.85 3.98 -11.56
CA THR A 112 -2.68 3.34 -12.87
C THR A 112 -3.75 2.28 -13.10
N VAL A 113 -4.40 2.33 -14.26
CA VAL A 113 -5.44 1.35 -14.65
C VAL A 113 -5.30 0.97 -16.12
N PHE A 114 -5.41 -0.33 -16.42
CA PHE A 114 -5.34 -0.86 -17.79
C PHE A 114 -6.74 -1.18 -18.29
N ALA A 115 -7.12 -0.56 -19.39
CA ALA A 115 -8.41 -0.70 -20.05
C ALA A 115 -8.16 -0.98 -21.54
N VAL A 116 -7.82 -2.24 -21.85
CA VAL A 116 -7.50 -2.69 -23.22
C VAL A 116 -8.65 -3.51 -23.78
N GLY A 117 -9.04 -3.27 -25.02
CA GLY A 117 -10.15 -3.92 -25.69
C GLY A 117 -11.51 -3.59 -25.07
N SER A 118 -12.43 -4.55 -25.11
CA SER A 118 -13.83 -4.36 -24.69
C SER A 118 -14.01 -4.08 -23.20
N TYR A 119 -13.00 -4.36 -22.36
CA TYR A 119 -13.00 -3.99 -20.94
C TYR A 119 -13.16 -2.49 -20.71
N MET A 120 -12.63 -1.68 -21.63
CA MET A 120 -12.71 -0.22 -21.53
C MET A 120 -14.16 0.27 -21.64
N GLU A 121 -14.93 -0.25 -22.60
CA GLU A 121 -16.33 0.19 -22.82
C GLU A 121 -17.25 -0.21 -21.66
N VAL A 122 -16.95 -1.31 -20.97
CA VAL A 122 -17.81 -1.83 -19.90
C VAL A 122 -17.47 -1.26 -18.52
N TYR A 123 -16.18 -1.13 -18.20
CA TYR A 123 -15.76 -0.91 -16.82
C TYR A 123 -15.13 0.47 -16.56
N LEU A 124 -14.46 1.08 -17.53
CA LEU A 124 -13.61 2.25 -17.28
C LEU A 124 -14.39 3.45 -16.73
N GLU A 125 -15.56 3.76 -17.29
CA GLU A 125 -16.36 4.89 -16.83
C GLU A 125 -16.81 4.72 -15.38
N THR A 126 -17.35 3.55 -15.04
CA THR A 126 -17.80 3.21 -13.69
C THR A 126 -16.63 3.23 -12.70
N PHE A 127 -15.49 2.66 -13.09
CA PHE A 127 -14.27 2.67 -12.29
C PHE A 127 -13.81 4.10 -11.98
N LEU A 128 -13.69 4.95 -13.00
CA LEU A 128 -13.21 6.31 -12.81
C LEU A 128 -14.20 7.16 -12.00
N LYS A 129 -15.50 7.12 -12.32
CA LYS A 129 -16.53 7.84 -11.57
C LYS A 129 -16.58 7.44 -10.11
N SER A 130 -16.51 6.13 -9.82
CA SER A 130 -16.49 5.66 -8.43
C SER A 130 -15.19 6.05 -7.72
N SER A 131 -14.03 6.03 -8.40
CA SER A 131 -12.77 6.48 -7.81
C SER A 131 -12.78 7.96 -7.42
N GLU A 132 -13.43 8.83 -8.18
CA GLU A 132 -13.57 10.26 -7.84
C GLU A 132 -14.33 10.45 -6.51
N HIS A 133 -15.26 9.54 -6.18
CA HIS A 133 -16.07 9.63 -4.96
C HIS A 133 -15.36 9.09 -3.72
N TYR A 134 -14.37 8.21 -3.88
CA TYR A 134 -13.87 7.40 -2.76
C TYR A 134 -12.35 7.31 -2.64
N PHE A 135 -11.61 7.52 -3.72
CA PHE A 135 -10.16 7.31 -3.76
C PHE A 135 -9.40 8.58 -3.42
N MET A 136 -8.65 8.53 -2.30
CA MET A 136 -7.67 9.54 -1.89
C MET A 136 -8.25 10.97 -1.91
N LEU A 137 -9.49 11.16 -1.43
CA LEU A 137 -10.19 12.45 -1.47
C LEU A 137 -9.40 13.61 -0.81
N GLY A 138 -8.53 13.28 0.15
CA GLY A 138 -7.69 14.24 0.86
C GLY A 138 -6.38 14.61 0.14
N LEU A 139 -6.02 13.97 -0.98
CA LEU A 139 -4.71 14.12 -1.62
C LEU A 139 -4.82 14.45 -3.12
N PRO A 140 -3.79 15.08 -3.73
CA PRO A 140 -3.68 15.19 -5.18
C PRO A 140 -3.60 13.81 -5.84
N VAL A 141 -4.41 13.61 -6.89
CA VAL A 141 -4.47 12.34 -7.63
C VAL A 141 -4.18 12.55 -9.11
N SER A 142 -3.38 11.67 -9.69
CA SER A 142 -3.16 11.62 -11.14
C SER A 142 -3.57 10.27 -11.69
N TYR A 143 -4.59 10.24 -12.53
CA TYR A 143 -5.04 9.05 -13.23
C TYR A 143 -4.18 8.80 -14.46
N TYR A 144 -3.70 7.56 -14.58
CA TYR A 144 -2.95 7.05 -15.70
C TYR A 144 -3.76 5.90 -16.31
N VAL A 145 -4.46 6.22 -17.40
CA VAL A 145 -5.32 5.26 -18.11
C VAL A 145 -4.54 4.70 -19.30
N PHE A 146 -4.22 3.41 -19.26
CA PHE A 146 -3.53 2.71 -20.35
C PHE A 146 -4.56 2.01 -21.23
N THR A 147 -4.63 2.37 -22.51
CA THR A 147 -5.64 1.83 -23.45
C THR A 147 -5.15 1.78 -24.89
N ASP A 148 -5.68 0.85 -25.68
CA ASP A 148 -5.47 0.76 -27.13
C ASP A 148 -6.36 1.71 -27.94
N THR A 149 -7.43 2.24 -27.34
CA THR A 149 -8.38 3.18 -27.96
C THR A 149 -8.54 4.47 -27.15
N PRO A 150 -7.53 5.38 -27.14
CA PRO A 150 -7.56 6.62 -26.37
C PRO A 150 -8.78 7.51 -26.61
N GLU A 151 -9.30 7.52 -27.83
CA GLU A 151 -10.45 8.31 -28.26
C GLU A 151 -11.77 7.90 -27.61
N LYS A 152 -11.84 6.69 -27.04
CA LYS A 152 -13.02 6.16 -26.37
C LYS A 152 -12.97 6.31 -24.85
N VAL A 153 -11.90 6.88 -24.30
CA VAL A 153 -11.82 7.17 -22.86
C VAL A 153 -12.91 8.18 -22.50
N PRO A 154 -13.77 7.88 -21.49
CA PRO A 154 -14.89 8.76 -21.16
C PRO A 154 -14.39 10.10 -20.64
N ASN A 155 -15.03 11.18 -21.09
CA ASN A 155 -14.81 12.51 -20.53
C ASN A 155 -15.56 12.60 -19.20
N ILE A 156 -14.81 12.64 -18.09
CA ILE A 156 -15.35 12.74 -16.74
C ILE A 156 -14.94 14.07 -16.11
N GLU A 157 -15.82 14.61 -15.28
CA GLU A 157 -15.48 15.74 -14.42
C GLU A 157 -14.55 15.26 -13.30
N LEU A 158 -13.40 15.92 -13.15
CA LEU A 158 -12.41 15.61 -12.13
C LEU A 158 -12.47 16.66 -11.03
N GLY A 159 -12.36 16.20 -9.78
CA GLY A 159 -12.26 17.06 -8.62
C GLY A 159 -10.98 17.92 -8.60
N PRO A 160 -10.89 18.88 -7.67
CA PRO A 160 -9.73 19.76 -7.55
C PRO A 160 -8.45 18.96 -7.28
N GLN A 161 -7.34 19.40 -7.89
CA GLN A 161 -6.02 18.73 -7.79
C GLN A 161 -6.00 17.30 -8.35
N ARG A 162 -6.94 16.98 -9.24
CA ARG A 162 -7.01 15.71 -9.93
C ARG A 162 -6.81 15.93 -11.42
N ARG A 163 -6.08 15.02 -12.07
CA ARG A 163 -5.84 15.07 -13.51
C ARG A 163 -5.88 13.67 -14.10
N LEU A 164 -6.26 13.57 -15.35
CA LEU A 164 -6.27 12.31 -16.10
C LEU A 164 -5.32 12.42 -17.29
N LYS A 165 -4.44 11.42 -17.41
CA LYS A 165 -3.53 11.24 -18.53
C LYS A 165 -3.82 9.90 -19.17
N VAL A 166 -4.14 9.95 -20.45
CA VAL A 166 -4.33 8.75 -21.28
C VAL A 166 -3.00 8.39 -21.92
N ILE A 167 -2.62 7.13 -21.83
CA ILE A 167 -1.41 6.58 -22.45
C ILE A 167 -1.85 5.49 -23.43
N LYS A 168 -1.55 5.70 -24.71
CA LYS A 168 -1.81 4.72 -25.75
C LYS A 168 -0.89 3.52 -25.55
N VAL A 169 -1.44 2.32 -25.53
CA VAL A 169 -0.71 1.05 -25.52
C VAL A 169 -1.12 0.19 -26.71
N GLU A 170 -0.29 -0.77 -27.10
CA GLU A 170 -0.61 -1.67 -28.20
C GLU A 170 -1.57 -2.78 -27.75
N LYS A 171 -2.55 -3.13 -28.60
CA LYS A 171 -3.37 -4.34 -28.39
C LYS A 171 -2.55 -5.55 -28.85
N TYR A 172 -2.15 -6.40 -27.92
CA TYR A 172 -1.54 -7.71 -28.25
C TYR A 172 -2.63 -8.75 -28.51
N THR A 173 -2.35 -9.71 -29.39
CA THR A 173 -3.30 -10.77 -29.78
C THR A 173 -3.53 -11.82 -28.70
N ARG A 174 -2.57 -12.01 -27.76
CA ARG A 174 -2.73 -12.89 -26.59
C ARG A 174 -2.89 -12.06 -25.31
N TRP A 175 -3.91 -12.36 -24.51
CA TRP A 175 -4.17 -11.67 -23.24
C TRP A 175 -3.03 -11.86 -22.21
N GLN A 176 -2.28 -12.95 -22.31
CA GLN A 176 -1.07 -13.16 -21.48
C GLN A 176 0.01 -12.13 -21.79
N ASP A 177 0.23 -11.79 -23.07
CA ASP A 177 1.19 -10.74 -23.43
C ASP A 177 0.70 -9.35 -22.94
N ILE A 178 -0.61 -9.13 -22.80
CA ILE A 178 -1.20 -7.90 -22.21
C ILE A 178 -0.92 -7.81 -20.70
N SER A 179 -1.13 -8.89 -19.94
CA SER A 179 -0.83 -8.94 -18.49
C SER A 179 0.69 -8.80 -18.22
N MET A 180 1.52 -9.47 -19.03
CA MET A 180 2.98 -9.43 -18.91
C MET A 180 3.58 -8.04 -19.24
N MET A 181 3.04 -7.34 -20.23
CA MET A 181 3.48 -6.00 -20.60
C MET A 181 3.03 -4.92 -19.60
N ARG A 182 2.00 -5.20 -18.79
CA ARG A 182 1.53 -4.29 -17.74
C ARG A 182 2.65 -3.84 -16.81
N MET A 183 3.43 -4.81 -16.33
CA MET A 183 4.56 -4.55 -15.42
C MET A 183 5.60 -3.62 -16.07
N LYS A 184 5.97 -3.90 -17.33
CA LYS A 184 6.90 -3.07 -18.09
C LYS A 184 6.37 -1.65 -18.30
N ILE A 185 5.13 -1.52 -18.77
CA ILE A 185 4.50 -0.23 -19.09
C ILE A 185 4.36 0.62 -17.83
N ILE A 186 3.99 0.03 -16.69
CA ILE A 186 3.98 0.72 -15.40
C ILE A 186 5.38 1.21 -15.04
N SER A 187 6.41 0.36 -15.13
CA SER A 187 7.79 0.76 -14.83
C SER A 187 8.28 1.91 -15.70
N ASP A 188 8.09 1.82 -17.02
CA ASP A 188 8.48 2.85 -17.98
C ASP A 188 7.75 4.17 -17.73
N THR A 189 6.46 4.11 -17.38
CA THR A 189 5.65 5.30 -17.05
C THR A 189 6.07 5.90 -15.73
N ILE A 190 6.49 5.07 -14.77
CA ILE A 190 7.07 5.56 -13.53
C ILE A 190 8.35 6.34 -13.80
N GLU A 191 9.24 5.78 -14.61
CA GLU A 191 10.53 6.40 -14.91
C GLU A 191 10.36 7.72 -15.68
N SER A 192 9.49 7.73 -16.69
CA SER A 192 9.34 8.86 -17.60
C SER A 192 8.47 10.00 -17.07
N ASP A 193 7.51 9.74 -16.16
CA ASP A 193 6.55 10.77 -15.74
C ASP A 193 6.17 10.71 -14.25
N ILE A 194 5.70 9.56 -13.74
CA ILE A 194 5.09 9.51 -12.39
C ILE A 194 6.09 9.92 -11.30
N ARG A 195 7.35 9.47 -11.39
CA ARG A 195 8.38 9.78 -10.38
C ARG A 195 8.65 11.29 -10.21
N HIS A 196 8.30 12.09 -11.21
CA HIS A 196 8.50 13.54 -11.21
C HIS A 196 7.30 14.30 -10.63
N ARG A 197 6.17 13.64 -10.38
CA ARG A 197 4.91 14.32 -10.07
C ARG A 197 4.14 13.70 -8.90
N CYS A 198 4.38 12.44 -8.60
CA CYS A 198 3.66 11.71 -7.56
C CYS A 198 4.64 11.01 -6.63
N THR A 199 4.32 11.03 -5.34
CA THR A 199 5.11 10.33 -4.31
C THR A 199 4.82 8.82 -4.30
N HIS A 200 3.56 8.45 -4.54
CA HIS A 200 3.05 7.09 -4.43
C HIS A 200 2.33 6.67 -5.71
N VAL A 201 2.23 5.36 -5.90
CA VAL A 201 1.54 4.73 -7.04
C VAL A 201 0.66 3.62 -6.52
N PHE A 202 -0.57 3.55 -7.00
CA PHE A 202 -1.43 2.38 -6.88
C PHE A 202 -1.82 1.87 -8.26
N CYS A 203 -1.75 0.56 -8.41
CA CYS A 203 -2.08 -0.16 -9.63
C CYS A 203 -3.35 -0.97 -9.40
N PHE A 204 -4.32 -0.81 -10.31
CA PHE A 204 -5.63 -1.45 -10.23
C PHE A 204 -5.97 -2.19 -11.53
N ASP A 205 -6.70 -3.30 -11.39
CA ASP A 205 -7.53 -3.81 -12.48
C ASP A 205 -8.76 -2.91 -12.68
N VAL A 206 -9.19 -2.76 -13.94
CA VAL A 206 -10.31 -1.88 -14.30
C VAL A 206 -11.68 -2.44 -13.92
N ASP A 207 -11.81 -3.76 -13.78
CA ASP A 207 -13.08 -4.47 -13.60
C ASP A 207 -13.52 -4.52 -12.12
N GLN A 208 -13.47 -3.34 -11.50
CA GLN A 208 -13.73 -3.09 -10.08
C GLN A 208 -14.49 -1.77 -9.89
N VAL A 209 -15.16 -1.60 -8.74
CA VAL A 209 -15.94 -0.41 -8.41
C VAL A 209 -15.66 0.02 -6.98
N PHE A 210 -15.26 1.28 -6.79
CA PHE A 210 -15.10 1.84 -5.44
C PHE A 210 -16.48 2.09 -4.82
N THR A 211 -16.67 1.67 -3.58
CA THR A 211 -17.97 1.75 -2.88
C THR A 211 -17.87 2.32 -1.48
N TRP A 212 -16.66 2.51 -0.98
CA TRP A 212 -16.37 3.16 0.30
C TRP A 212 -15.00 3.81 0.26
N ARG A 213 -14.69 4.63 1.26
CA ARG A 213 -13.42 5.35 1.39
C ARG A 213 -12.23 4.42 1.14
N PHE A 214 -11.37 4.82 0.20
CA PHE A 214 -10.03 4.27 -0.02
C PHE A 214 -9.05 5.43 0.12
N GLY A 215 -8.59 5.70 1.35
CA GLY A 215 -7.81 6.88 1.68
C GLY A 215 -6.33 6.62 1.98
N PRO A 216 -5.63 7.65 2.50
CA PRO A 216 -4.20 7.60 2.80
C PRO A 216 -3.81 6.55 3.83
N GLU A 217 -4.77 6.01 4.60
CA GLU A 217 -4.55 4.82 5.43
C GLU A 217 -4.04 3.60 4.63
N ALA A 218 -4.22 3.57 3.31
CA ALA A 218 -3.70 2.51 2.46
C ALA A 218 -2.23 2.73 2.05
N LEU A 219 -1.68 3.95 2.21
CA LEU A 219 -0.34 4.29 1.73
C LEU A 219 0.76 3.70 2.61
N GLY A 220 1.83 3.22 1.99
CA GLY A 220 3.05 2.77 2.64
C GLY A 220 4.18 2.65 1.62
N ASP A 221 5.38 2.29 2.06
CA ASP A 221 6.51 2.12 1.13
C ASP A 221 6.22 1.07 0.06
N SER A 222 5.61 -0.05 0.43
CA SER A 222 5.17 -1.12 -0.47
C SER A 222 3.88 -1.73 0.08
N VAL A 223 2.85 -1.79 -0.75
CA VAL A 223 1.48 -2.14 -0.35
C VAL A 223 1.03 -3.37 -1.11
N ALA A 224 0.61 -4.40 -0.36
CA ALA A 224 0.05 -5.63 -0.91
C ALA A 224 -1.41 -5.82 -0.46
N LEU A 225 -2.24 -6.42 -1.31
CA LEU A 225 -3.64 -6.74 -0.98
C LEU A 225 -3.81 -8.22 -0.67
N LEU A 226 -4.49 -8.57 0.42
CA LEU A 226 -4.91 -9.95 0.67
C LEU A 226 -6.01 -10.38 -0.29
N HIS A 227 -5.85 -11.55 -0.90
CA HIS A 227 -6.85 -12.07 -1.82
C HIS A 227 -8.10 -12.59 -1.09
N SER A 228 -9.28 -12.12 -1.50
CA SER A 228 -10.57 -12.38 -0.85
C SER A 228 -10.97 -13.85 -0.76
N TYR A 229 -10.58 -14.67 -1.75
CA TYR A 229 -10.78 -16.12 -1.70
C TYR A 229 -9.78 -16.89 -0.83
N TYR A 230 -8.61 -16.33 -0.51
CA TYR A 230 -7.51 -17.06 0.13
C TYR A 230 -7.19 -16.59 1.56
N TYR A 231 -7.59 -15.39 1.99
CA TYR A 231 -7.16 -14.84 3.29
C TYR A 231 -7.53 -15.68 4.53
N ARG A 232 -8.52 -16.58 4.43
CA ARG A 232 -8.90 -17.55 5.48
C ARG A 232 -8.49 -18.99 5.16
N LEU A 233 -7.97 -19.26 3.97
CA LEU A 233 -7.61 -20.61 3.58
C LEU A 233 -6.27 -21.01 4.23
N PRO A 234 -6.12 -22.27 4.62
CA PRO A 234 -4.81 -22.80 4.98
C PRO A 234 -3.81 -22.60 3.85
N LYS A 235 -2.57 -22.21 4.19
CA LYS A 235 -1.49 -21.90 3.23
C LYS A 235 -1.24 -23.00 2.18
N LYS A 236 -1.49 -24.27 2.52
CA LYS A 236 -1.38 -25.40 1.60
C LYS A 236 -2.34 -25.35 0.41
N LEU A 237 -3.42 -24.57 0.51
CA LEU A 237 -4.40 -24.36 -0.55
C LEU A 237 -4.10 -23.12 -1.41
N PHE A 238 -3.05 -22.36 -1.08
CA PHE A 238 -2.64 -21.22 -1.90
C PHE A 238 -2.12 -21.72 -3.24
N THR A 239 -2.64 -21.11 -4.30
CA THR A 239 -2.31 -21.45 -5.68
C THR A 239 -1.07 -20.70 -6.16
N TYR A 240 0.00 -20.71 -5.36
CA TYR A 240 1.30 -20.27 -5.86
C TYR A 240 1.76 -21.15 -7.03
N ASP A 241 2.65 -20.62 -7.86
CA ASP A 241 3.27 -21.43 -8.90
C ASP A 241 4.12 -22.55 -8.27
N ARG A 242 3.81 -23.80 -8.63
CA ARG A 242 4.49 -25.01 -8.15
C ARG A 242 5.39 -25.65 -9.21
N ASN A 243 5.53 -25.02 -10.37
CA ASN A 243 6.42 -25.48 -11.41
C ASN A 243 7.86 -25.01 -11.09
N PRO A 244 8.80 -25.91 -10.76
CA PRO A 244 10.17 -25.53 -10.40
C PRO A 244 10.95 -24.87 -11.56
N LYS A 245 10.42 -24.92 -12.79
CA LYS A 245 10.98 -24.21 -13.94
C LYS A 245 10.57 -22.74 -14.00
N SER A 246 9.52 -22.33 -13.29
CA SER A 246 9.06 -20.93 -13.25
C SER A 246 9.87 -20.13 -12.24
N LYS A 247 10.18 -18.88 -12.58
CA LYS A 247 10.74 -17.88 -11.67
C LYS A 247 9.76 -17.47 -10.58
N ALA A 248 8.47 -17.69 -10.78
CA ALA A 248 7.44 -17.52 -9.76
C ALA A 248 7.33 -18.70 -8.77
N TYR A 249 8.13 -19.77 -8.93
CA TYR A 249 8.05 -20.97 -8.08
C TYR A 249 8.10 -20.65 -6.57
N MET A 250 7.14 -21.18 -5.83
CA MET A 250 7.10 -21.11 -4.36
C MET A 250 6.57 -22.40 -3.74
N GLU A 251 7.24 -22.88 -2.69
CA GLU A 251 6.75 -23.98 -1.84
C GLU A 251 5.88 -23.49 -0.68
N THR A 252 6.17 -22.29 -0.19
CA THR A 252 5.48 -21.69 0.96
C THR A 252 5.44 -20.18 0.84
N GLY A 253 4.66 -19.54 1.71
CA GLY A 253 4.51 -18.09 1.76
C GLY A 253 3.81 -17.62 3.03
N ASP A 254 3.67 -16.31 3.15
CA ASP A 254 3.01 -15.68 4.30
C ASP A 254 1.51 -15.55 4.06
N PHE A 255 1.15 -14.95 2.93
CA PHE A 255 -0.20 -14.70 2.47
C PHE A 255 -0.29 -14.89 0.96
N TYR A 256 -1.49 -15.12 0.44
CA TYR A 256 -1.75 -15.07 -0.99
C TYR A 256 -2.28 -13.67 -1.35
N TYR A 257 -1.47 -12.91 -2.09
CA TYR A 257 -1.73 -11.54 -2.47
C TYR A 257 -2.44 -11.48 -3.83
N HIS A 258 -3.32 -10.50 -3.99
CA HIS A 258 -4.12 -10.31 -5.20
C HIS A 258 -3.47 -9.25 -6.10
N ALA A 259 -3.16 -9.58 -7.35
CA ALA A 259 -2.52 -8.65 -8.28
C ALA A 259 -3.41 -7.52 -8.77
N ALA A 260 -4.71 -7.63 -8.51
CA ALA A 260 -5.67 -6.65 -8.92
C ALA A 260 -5.55 -5.31 -8.16
N VAL A 261 -4.87 -5.29 -7.01
CA VAL A 261 -4.46 -4.06 -6.31
C VAL A 261 -3.08 -4.24 -5.68
N PHE A 262 -2.14 -3.38 -6.05
CA PHE A 262 -0.86 -3.22 -5.34
C PHE A 262 -0.40 -1.76 -5.42
N GLY A 263 0.52 -1.36 -4.55
CA GLY A 263 0.99 0.01 -4.55
C GLY A 263 2.23 0.23 -3.71
N GLY A 264 2.54 1.49 -3.46
CA GLY A 264 3.69 1.89 -2.66
C GLY A 264 4.23 3.25 -3.06
N THR A 265 5.43 3.58 -2.58
CA THR A 265 6.20 4.68 -3.15
C THR A 265 6.53 4.37 -4.62
N TRP A 266 6.73 5.40 -5.45
CA TRP A 266 7.10 5.18 -6.85
C TRP A 266 8.36 4.30 -7.00
N LYS A 267 9.31 4.40 -6.06
CA LYS A 267 10.53 3.58 -6.05
C LYS A 267 10.22 2.10 -5.86
N SER A 268 9.42 1.79 -4.84
CA SER A 268 9.07 0.40 -4.50
C SER A 268 8.19 -0.23 -5.58
N VAL A 269 7.23 0.52 -6.13
CA VAL A 269 6.37 0.01 -7.20
C VAL A 269 7.20 -0.23 -8.46
N LYS A 270 8.11 0.67 -8.82
CA LYS A 270 9.04 0.44 -9.94
C LYS A 270 9.90 -0.81 -9.73
N ALA A 271 10.48 -0.98 -8.55
CA ALA A 271 11.31 -2.15 -8.24
C ALA A 271 10.49 -3.46 -8.33
N LEU A 272 9.25 -3.45 -7.84
CA LEU A 272 8.32 -4.57 -7.94
C LEU A 272 8.01 -4.91 -9.39
N THR A 273 7.63 -3.91 -10.20
CA THR A 273 7.24 -4.15 -11.59
C THR A 273 8.44 -4.55 -12.45
N ASP A 274 9.63 -3.98 -12.22
CA ASP A 274 10.88 -4.40 -12.86
C ASP A 274 11.21 -5.86 -12.54
N ALA A 275 11.11 -6.27 -11.28
CA ALA A 275 11.40 -7.64 -10.86
C ALA A 275 10.38 -8.64 -11.41
N CYS A 276 9.09 -8.30 -11.40
CA CYS A 276 8.05 -9.14 -11.98
C CYS A 276 8.26 -9.28 -13.49
N TYR A 277 8.48 -8.17 -14.20
CA TYR A 277 8.74 -8.19 -15.64
C TYR A 277 9.98 -9.02 -15.99
N LYS A 278 11.07 -8.88 -15.24
CA LYS A 278 12.27 -9.70 -15.42
C LYS A 278 11.96 -11.19 -15.27
N GLY A 279 11.26 -11.59 -14.20
CA GLY A 279 10.89 -12.99 -13.95
C GLY A 279 10.00 -13.56 -15.06
N ILE A 280 9.05 -12.74 -15.55
CA ILE A 280 8.18 -13.08 -16.67
C ILE A 280 8.98 -13.32 -17.96
N MET A 281 9.93 -12.44 -18.27
CA MET A 281 10.77 -12.58 -19.47
C MET A 281 11.67 -13.81 -19.41
N GLU A 282 12.25 -14.09 -18.24
CA GLU A 282 13.03 -15.31 -18.02
C GLU A 282 12.17 -16.58 -18.16
N ASP A 283 10.93 -16.57 -17.68
CA ASP A 283 9.99 -17.68 -17.89
C ASP A 283 9.69 -17.88 -19.39
N LYS A 284 9.42 -16.78 -20.10
CA LYS A 284 9.17 -16.81 -21.55
C LYS A 284 10.35 -17.35 -22.35
N GLU A 285 11.58 -16.93 -22.02
CA GLU A 285 12.82 -17.45 -22.62
C GLU A 285 12.98 -18.96 -22.41
N ASN A 286 12.46 -19.49 -21.31
CA ASN A 286 12.49 -20.91 -20.96
C ASN A 286 11.23 -21.68 -21.40
N ASN A 287 10.33 -21.07 -22.19
CA ASN A 287 9.04 -21.62 -22.58
C ASN A 287 8.17 -22.06 -21.38
N VAL A 288 8.17 -21.25 -20.32
CA VAL A 288 7.36 -21.40 -19.12
C VAL A 288 6.38 -20.23 -19.04
N GLU A 289 5.18 -20.51 -18.54
CA GLU A 289 4.17 -19.51 -18.21
C GLU A 289 3.70 -19.81 -16.78
N ALA A 290 3.75 -18.82 -15.89
CA ALA A 290 3.37 -19.01 -14.49
C ALA A 290 1.85 -19.20 -14.36
N LEU A 291 1.43 -20.02 -13.39
CA LEU A 291 0.05 -20.49 -13.22
C LEU A 291 -0.99 -19.37 -13.22
N TRP A 292 -0.71 -18.28 -12.49
CA TRP A 292 -1.54 -17.07 -12.44
C TRP A 292 -0.79 -15.85 -12.96
N HIS A 293 0.04 -16.03 -13.99
CA HIS A 293 0.69 -14.93 -14.73
C HIS A 293 1.40 -13.95 -13.79
N ASP A 294 1.12 -12.66 -13.91
CA ASP A 294 1.70 -11.58 -13.09
C ASP A 294 1.43 -11.73 -11.59
N GLU A 295 0.29 -12.31 -11.19
CA GLU A 295 0.00 -12.59 -9.78
C GLU A 295 0.95 -13.60 -9.16
N SER A 296 1.40 -14.59 -9.92
CA SER A 296 2.38 -15.56 -9.43
C SER A 296 3.73 -14.88 -9.16
N HIS A 297 4.20 -14.02 -10.08
CA HIS A 297 5.43 -13.26 -9.87
C HIS A 297 5.30 -12.21 -8.77
N LEU A 298 4.13 -11.58 -8.61
CA LEU A 298 3.84 -10.65 -7.52
C LEU A 298 3.94 -11.34 -6.15
N ASN A 299 3.33 -12.52 -6.01
CA ASN A 299 3.39 -13.30 -4.79
C ASN A 299 4.84 -13.72 -4.46
N LYS A 300 5.60 -14.13 -5.49
CA LYS A 300 7.03 -14.39 -5.36
C LYS A 300 7.79 -13.17 -4.87
N TYR A 301 7.51 -11.99 -5.46
CA TYR A 301 8.16 -10.75 -5.09
C TYR A 301 7.89 -10.39 -3.63
N PHE A 302 6.63 -10.38 -3.18
CA PHE A 302 6.29 -10.03 -1.79
C PHE A 302 6.73 -11.07 -0.76
N TRP A 303 6.92 -12.33 -1.18
CA TRP A 303 7.53 -13.33 -0.32
C TRP A 303 9.01 -13.03 -0.06
N LEU A 304 9.75 -12.56 -1.07
CA LEU A 304 11.16 -12.17 -0.95
C LEU A 304 11.34 -10.75 -0.34
N HIS A 305 10.42 -9.84 -0.65
CA HIS A 305 10.44 -8.44 -0.26
C HIS A 305 9.16 -8.12 0.51
N LYS A 306 9.23 -8.28 1.83
CA LYS A 306 8.04 -8.19 2.70
C LYS A 306 7.37 -6.82 2.57
N PRO A 307 6.05 -6.75 2.29
CA PRO A 307 5.36 -5.47 2.14
C PRO A 307 5.29 -4.74 3.48
N SER A 308 5.60 -3.44 3.49
CA SER A 308 5.47 -2.58 4.68
C SER A 308 4.03 -2.30 5.08
N ARG A 309 3.06 -2.52 4.19
CA ARG A 309 1.62 -2.40 4.48
C ARG A 309 0.83 -3.46 3.74
N ILE A 310 -0.12 -4.07 4.43
CA ILE A 310 -1.05 -5.04 3.82
C ILE A 310 -2.47 -4.48 3.90
N LEU A 311 -3.23 -4.57 2.82
CA LEU A 311 -4.65 -4.24 2.80
C LEU A 311 -5.47 -5.50 3.04
N SER A 312 -6.46 -5.41 3.92
CA SER A 312 -7.41 -6.48 4.13
C SER A 312 -8.31 -6.71 2.90
N PRO A 313 -9.06 -7.82 2.84
CA PRO A 313 -10.01 -8.07 1.76
C PRO A 313 -11.13 -7.01 1.62
N GLU A 314 -11.33 -6.14 2.62
CA GLU A 314 -12.24 -4.98 2.53
C GLU A 314 -11.83 -4.04 1.38
N TYR A 315 -10.56 -4.04 0.99
CA TYR A 315 -10.01 -3.23 -0.09
C TYR A 315 -10.11 -3.88 -1.48
N CYS A 316 -10.70 -5.08 -1.63
CA CYS A 316 -11.05 -5.68 -2.92
C CYS A 316 -11.89 -6.96 -2.72
N TRP A 317 -13.21 -6.83 -2.60
CA TRP A 317 -14.10 -7.94 -2.28
C TRP A 317 -14.87 -8.46 -3.50
N ASP A 318 -15.04 -9.78 -3.59
CA ASP A 318 -15.99 -10.39 -4.52
C ASP A 318 -17.31 -10.66 -3.79
N THR A 319 -18.38 -10.01 -4.25
CA THR A 319 -19.71 -10.12 -3.63
C THR A 319 -20.30 -11.53 -3.73
N ILE A 320 -19.82 -12.37 -4.65
CA ILE A 320 -20.21 -13.79 -4.78
C ILE A 320 -19.80 -14.60 -3.54
N ILE A 321 -18.72 -14.21 -2.84
CA ILE A 321 -18.29 -14.86 -1.59
C ILE A 321 -19.36 -14.71 -0.50
N GLY A 322 -20.24 -13.71 -0.62
CA GLY A 322 -21.29 -13.40 0.33
C GLY A 322 -20.78 -12.70 1.58
N TYR A 323 -21.65 -12.63 2.58
CA TYR A 323 -21.36 -11.95 3.84
C TYR A 323 -20.32 -12.69 4.70
N ARG A 324 -19.40 -11.93 5.29
CA ARG A 324 -18.42 -12.41 6.28
C ARG A 324 -18.33 -11.41 7.44
N ARG A 325 -18.41 -11.89 8.68
CA ARG A 325 -18.49 -11.06 9.89
C ARG A 325 -17.30 -10.12 10.12
N ASP A 326 -16.13 -10.49 9.62
CA ASP A 326 -14.88 -9.76 9.75
C ASP A 326 -14.73 -8.63 8.72
N ILE A 327 -15.43 -8.74 7.59
CA ILE A 327 -15.51 -7.72 6.54
C ILE A 327 -16.59 -6.71 6.95
N LYS A 328 -16.18 -5.54 7.46
CA LYS A 328 -17.12 -4.52 7.97
C LYS A 328 -17.61 -3.60 6.87
N VAL A 329 -16.75 -3.32 5.90
CA VAL A 329 -17.03 -2.43 4.77
C VAL A 329 -16.48 -3.05 3.48
N PHE A 330 -17.08 -2.69 2.36
CA PHE A 330 -16.54 -2.98 1.03
C PHE A 330 -16.04 -1.65 0.46
N ARG A 331 -14.73 -1.47 0.35
CA ARG A 331 -14.12 -0.25 -0.22
C ARG A 331 -14.04 -0.33 -1.73
N LEU A 332 -13.79 -1.54 -2.22
CA LEU A 332 -13.66 -1.85 -3.63
C LEU A 332 -14.26 -3.23 -3.85
N ILE A 333 -15.14 -3.35 -4.85
CA ILE A 333 -15.81 -4.60 -5.19
C ILE A 333 -15.49 -5.02 -6.62
N TRP A 334 -15.52 -6.31 -6.90
CA TRP A 334 -15.40 -6.84 -8.25
C TRP A 334 -16.64 -6.44 -9.06
N ALA A 335 -16.43 -5.86 -10.23
CA ALA A 335 -17.52 -5.66 -11.17
C ALA A 335 -18.01 -7.02 -11.72
N PRO A 336 -19.29 -7.14 -12.12
CA PRO A 336 -19.80 -8.36 -12.75
C PRO A 336 -18.90 -8.79 -13.91
N LYS A 337 -18.38 -10.02 -13.85
CA LYS A 337 -17.38 -10.50 -14.81
C LYS A 337 -18.07 -11.01 -16.07
N HIS A 338 -17.78 -10.38 -17.21
CA HIS A 338 -18.30 -10.79 -18.52
C HIS A 338 -17.24 -11.53 -19.35
N TYR A 339 -16.61 -12.57 -18.77
CA TYR A 339 -15.43 -13.22 -19.36
C TYR A 339 -15.65 -13.78 -20.77
N ILE A 340 -16.82 -14.35 -21.06
CA ILE A 340 -17.13 -15.00 -22.34
C ILE A 340 -17.18 -13.98 -23.48
N THR A 341 -17.67 -12.77 -23.22
CA THR A 341 -17.81 -11.72 -24.24
C THR A 341 -16.57 -10.84 -24.36
N LEU A 342 -15.85 -10.62 -23.26
CA LEU A 342 -14.76 -9.62 -23.22
C LEU A 342 -13.36 -10.19 -23.52
N ARG A 343 -13.14 -11.50 -23.41
CA ARG A 343 -11.82 -12.13 -23.68
C ARG A 343 -11.65 -12.63 -25.12
N THR A 344 -12.72 -12.68 -25.90
CA THR A 344 -12.72 -13.22 -27.28
C THR A 344 -12.79 -12.14 -28.37
N SER A 345 -12.86 -10.85 -28.00
CA SER A 345 -13.09 -9.69 -28.89
C SER A 345 -11.84 -8.87 -29.23
#